data_AF-A0A2N6NE96-F1
#
_entry.id   AF-A0A2N6NE96-F1
#
_cell.length_a   1.000
_cell.length_b   1.000
_cell.length_c   1.000
_cell.angle_alpha   90.00
_cell.angle_beta   90.00
_cell.angle_gamma   90.00
#
_symmetry.space_group_name_H-M   'P 1'
#
loop_
_entity.id
_entity.type
_entity.pdbx_description
1 polymer ?
#
loop_
_entity_poly.entity_id
_entity_poly.type
_entity_poly.pdbx_seq_one_letter_code
_entity_poly.pdbx_strand_id
1 'polypeptide(L)'
;MLQRGSSGLQQAFGLDHADTIHAFDQLALIHAATKRFTDAEFALRSALSGCESLYGQRHEQTLRRRVELAVVFRDQVKFNEAQAACELLLGNCETFESEWTFSVLNYLGTVHTIAGQFGKAEKKYEPMDVNSGKDEVITVRSAAT
;
A
#
# COMPACT_ATOMS: atom_id res chain seq x y z
N MET A 1 -7.88 -17.47 -17.88
CA MET A 1 -7.67 -17.08 -19.30
C MET A 1 -6.97 -15.74 -19.42
N LEU A 2 -7.37 -14.72 -18.67
CA LEU A 2 -6.80 -13.36 -18.74
C LEU A 2 -5.27 -13.28 -18.49
N GLN A 3 -4.72 -14.00 -17.51
CA GLN A 3 -3.25 -14.01 -17.27
C GLN A 3 -2.42 -14.55 -18.45
N ARG A 4 -2.91 -15.60 -19.13
CA ARG A 4 -2.22 -16.12 -20.32
C ARG A 4 -2.32 -15.15 -21.50
N GLY A 5 -3.46 -14.46 -21.62
CA GLY A 5 -3.66 -13.40 -22.61
C GLY A 5 -2.73 -12.21 -22.39
N SER A 6 -2.63 -11.70 -21.17
CA SER A 6 -1.78 -10.54 -20.84
C SER A 6 -0.29 -10.84 -21.05
N SER A 7 0.18 -12.05 -20.68
CA SER A 7 1.57 -12.46 -20.97
C SER A 7 1.85 -12.61 -22.47
N GLY A 8 0.88 -13.11 -23.25
CA GLY A 8 1.00 -13.19 -24.71
C GLY A 8 1.04 -11.81 -25.36
N LEU A 9 0.19 -10.89 -24.91
CA LEU A 9 0.19 -9.49 -25.36
C LEU A 9 1.49 -8.78 -25.01
N GLN A 10 2.02 -8.98 -23.80
CA GLN A 10 3.32 -8.45 -23.39
C GLN A 10 4.46 -8.94 -24.29
N GLN A 11 4.49 -10.22 -24.66
CA GLN A 11 5.52 -10.76 -25.56
C GLN A 11 5.37 -10.26 -27.00
N ALA A 12 4.14 -10.07 -27.46
CA ALA A 12 3.87 -9.68 -28.84
C ALA A 12 4.03 -8.18 -29.09
N PHE A 13 3.61 -7.36 -28.14
CA PHE A 13 3.46 -5.91 -28.33
C PHE A 13 4.23 -5.05 -27.32
N GLY A 14 4.82 -5.65 -26.29
CA GLY A 14 5.47 -4.91 -25.20
C GLY A 14 4.50 -4.45 -24.12
N LEU A 15 5.06 -3.89 -23.04
CA LEU A 15 4.29 -3.38 -21.89
C LEU A 15 3.65 -2.01 -22.15
N ASP A 16 4.19 -1.24 -23.08
CA ASP A 16 3.73 0.10 -23.47
C ASP A 16 2.57 0.07 -24.48
N HIS A 17 2.17 -1.10 -24.98
CA HIS A 17 1.01 -1.22 -25.84
C HIS A 17 -0.30 -1.07 -25.05
N ALA A 18 -1.23 -0.26 -25.55
CA ALA A 18 -2.49 0.07 -24.88
C ALA A 18 -3.30 -1.19 -24.48
N ASP A 19 -3.36 -2.20 -25.35
CA ASP A 19 -4.08 -3.45 -25.05
C ASP A 19 -3.40 -4.29 -23.95
N THR A 20 -2.06 -4.29 -23.89
CA THR A 20 -1.31 -4.97 -22.82
C THR A 20 -1.58 -4.27 -21.48
N ILE A 21 -1.52 -2.94 -21.46
CA ILE A 21 -1.83 -2.11 -20.30
C ILE A 21 -3.27 -2.39 -19.83
N HIS A 22 -4.24 -2.39 -20.76
CA HIS A 22 -5.64 -2.65 -20.45
C HIS A 22 -5.84 -4.06 -19.86
N ALA A 23 -5.18 -5.07 -20.42
CA ALA A 23 -5.28 -6.44 -19.90
C ALA A 23 -4.77 -6.56 -18.46
N PHE A 24 -3.67 -5.88 -18.12
CA PHE A 24 -3.16 -5.85 -16.75
C PHE A 24 -4.06 -5.06 -15.79
N ASP A 25 -4.66 -3.94 -16.22
CA ASP A 25 -5.68 -3.22 -15.44
C ASP A 25 -6.88 -4.12 -15.10
N GLN A 26 -7.41 -4.85 -16.08
CA GLN A 26 -8.54 -5.75 -15.85
C GLN A 26 -8.17 -6.88 -14.86
N LEU A 27 -6.95 -7.40 -14.95
CA LEU A 27 -6.45 -8.37 -13.98
C LEU A 27 -6.37 -7.77 -12.57
N ALA A 28 -5.83 -6.57 -12.44
CA ALA A 28 -5.73 -5.88 -11.16
C ALA A 28 -7.10 -5.72 -10.49
N LEU A 29 -8.11 -5.26 -11.23
CA LEU A 29 -9.47 -5.10 -10.74
C LEU A 29 -10.07 -6.42 -10.25
N ILE A 30 -9.90 -7.51 -11.03
CA ILE A 30 -10.39 -8.84 -10.65
C ILE A 30 -9.68 -9.36 -9.41
N HIS A 31 -8.36 -9.17 -9.31
CA HIS A 31 -7.58 -9.61 -8.16
C HIS A 31 -7.94 -8.81 -6.91
N ALA A 32 -8.11 -7.49 -7.00
CA ALA A 32 -8.57 -6.65 -5.91
C ALA A 32 -9.98 -7.04 -5.43
N ALA A 33 -10.94 -7.24 -6.35
CA ALA A 33 -12.29 -7.68 -6.02
C ALA A 33 -12.33 -9.06 -5.36
N THR A 34 -11.36 -9.92 -5.67
CA THR A 34 -11.22 -11.26 -5.06
C THR A 34 -10.31 -11.26 -3.82
N LYS A 35 -9.92 -10.09 -3.30
CA LYS A 35 -9.02 -9.90 -2.15
C LYS A 35 -7.63 -10.56 -2.31
N ARG A 36 -7.22 -10.82 -3.56
CA ARG A 36 -5.88 -11.31 -3.90
C ARG A 36 -4.96 -10.12 -4.13
N PHE A 37 -4.66 -9.40 -3.06
CA PHE A 37 -4.00 -8.10 -3.15
C PHE A 37 -2.56 -8.18 -3.69
N THR A 38 -1.84 -9.28 -3.45
CA THR A 38 -0.49 -9.49 -4.01
C THR A 38 -0.52 -9.63 -5.53
N ASP A 39 -1.49 -10.38 -6.06
CA ASP A 39 -1.67 -10.50 -7.50
C ASP A 39 -2.15 -9.17 -8.12
N ALA A 40 -3.01 -8.43 -7.41
CA ALA A 40 -3.47 -7.12 -7.83
C ALA A 40 -2.32 -6.11 -7.90
N GLU A 41 -1.43 -6.13 -6.91
CA GLU A 41 -0.21 -5.31 -6.88
C GLU A 41 0.67 -5.59 -8.08
N PHE A 42 0.93 -6.87 -8.38
CA PHE A 42 1.73 -7.26 -9.53
C PHE A 42 1.13 -6.72 -10.83
N ALA A 43 -0.17 -6.94 -11.04
CA ALA A 43 -0.86 -6.49 -12.24
C ALA A 43 -0.85 -4.96 -12.38
N LEU A 44 -1.08 -4.22 -11.29
CA LEU A 44 -0.99 -2.76 -11.28
C LEU A 44 0.41 -2.25 -11.59
N ARG A 45 1.46 -2.88 -11.06
CA ARG A 45 2.85 -2.50 -11.36
C ARG A 45 3.19 -2.70 -12.83
N SER A 46 2.73 -3.80 -13.44
CA SER A 46 2.91 -4.05 -14.87
C SER A 46 2.20 -3.00 -15.73
N ALA A 47 0.94 -2.67 -15.42
CA ALA A 47 0.20 -1.63 -16.12
C ALA A 47 0.81 -0.24 -15.94
N LEU A 48 1.27 0.08 -14.71
CA LEU A 48 1.92 1.34 -14.39
C LEU A 48 3.20 1.54 -15.20
N SER A 49 4.06 0.52 -15.28
CA SER A 49 5.29 0.58 -16.08
C SER A 49 5.00 0.85 -17.56
N GLY A 50 3.96 0.22 -18.11
CA GLY A 50 3.50 0.49 -19.47
C GLY A 50 3.03 1.93 -19.66
N CYS A 51 2.23 2.46 -18.73
CA CYS A 51 1.76 3.85 -18.78
C CYS A 51 2.87 4.89 -18.59
N GLU A 52 3.86 4.62 -17.73
CA GLU A 52 5.01 5.49 -17.56
C GLU A 52 5.83 5.59 -18.85
N SER A 53 5.97 4.48 -19.58
CA SER A 53 6.64 4.44 -20.89
C SER A 53 5.83 5.13 -21.98
N LEU A 54 4.52 4.89 -22.06
CA LEU A 54 3.66 5.39 -23.14
C LEU A 54 3.25 6.86 -22.97
N TYR A 55 2.87 7.26 -21.76
CA TYR A 55 2.28 8.58 -21.48
C TYR A 55 3.16 9.48 -20.59
N GLY A 56 4.18 8.91 -19.95
CA GLY A 56 5.00 9.63 -18.98
C GLY A 56 4.44 9.60 -17.56
N GLN A 57 5.29 10.01 -16.60
CA GLN A 57 5.03 9.85 -15.16
C GLN A 57 3.92 10.74 -14.60
N ARG A 58 3.67 11.89 -15.24
CA ARG A 58 2.71 12.90 -14.79
C ARG A 58 1.35 12.82 -15.49
N HIS A 59 1.22 11.91 -16.46
CA HIS A 59 -0.04 11.75 -17.16
C HIS A 59 -1.12 11.19 -16.23
N GLU A 60 -2.34 11.68 -16.39
CA GLU A 60 -3.51 11.28 -15.58
C GLU A 60 -3.67 9.76 -15.45
N GLN A 61 -3.53 9.03 -16.56
CA GLN A 61 -3.62 7.57 -16.57
C GLN A 61 -2.53 6.88 -15.72
N THR A 62 -1.35 7.48 -15.64
CA THR A 62 -0.24 7.00 -14.82
C THR A 62 -0.50 7.29 -13.34
N LEU A 63 -0.96 8.51 -13.04
CA LEU A 63 -1.29 8.93 -11.67
C LEU A 63 -2.44 8.10 -11.09
N ARG A 64 -3.47 7.80 -11.88
CA ARG A 64 -4.59 6.94 -11.45
C ARG A 64 -4.11 5.57 -10.97
N ARG A 65 -3.21 4.92 -11.72
CA ARG A 65 -2.64 3.61 -11.36
C ARG A 65 -1.79 3.67 -10.10
N ARG A 66 -1.08 4.78 -9.85
CA ARG A 66 -0.35 5.00 -8.60
C ARG A 66 -1.31 5.11 -7.40
N VAL A 67 -2.46 5.76 -7.56
CA VAL A 67 -3.51 5.82 -6.52
C VAL A 67 -4.08 4.43 -6.27
N GLU A 68 -4.41 3.67 -7.32
CA GLU A 68 -4.90 2.29 -7.19
C GLU A 68 -3.88 1.37 -6.50
N LEU A 69 -2.60 1.51 -6.83
CA LEU A 69 -1.51 0.78 -6.18
C LEU A 69 -1.40 1.13 -4.69
N ALA A 70 -1.54 2.42 -4.36
CA ALA A 70 -1.57 2.86 -2.98
C ALA A 70 -2.71 2.15 -2.24
N VAL A 71 -3.95 2.18 -2.77
CA VAL A 71 -5.12 1.50 -2.19
C VAL A 71 -4.86 0.02 -1.92
N VAL A 72 -4.24 -0.68 -2.87
CA VAL A 72 -3.86 -2.10 -2.72
C VAL A 72 -2.85 -2.29 -1.59
N PHE A 73 -1.90 -1.37 -1.36
CA PHE A 73 -0.99 -1.44 -0.21
C PHE A 73 -1.70 -1.29 1.14
N ARG A 74 -2.67 -0.37 1.27
CA ARG A 74 -3.48 -0.28 2.51
C ARG A 74 -4.22 -1.56 2.78
N ASP A 75 -4.81 -2.16 1.74
CA ASP A 75 -5.58 -3.40 1.89
C ASP A 75 -4.66 -4.61 2.22
N GLN A 76 -3.36 -4.49 1.93
CA GLN A 76 -2.30 -5.41 2.40
C GLN A 76 -1.74 -5.08 3.79
N VAL A 77 -2.21 -4.02 4.47
CA VAL A 77 -1.64 -3.54 5.75
C VAL A 77 -0.18 -3.05 5.59
N LYS A 78 0.25 -2.77 4.35
CA LYS A 78 1.58 -2.22 4.00
C LYS A 78 1.55 -0.69 4.05
N PHE A 79 1.35 -0.14 5.25
CA PHE A 79 1.08 1.29 5.41
C PHE A 79 2.28 2.19 5.07
N ASN A 80 3.51 1.72 5.28
CA ASN A 80 4.72 2.47 4.95
C ASN A 80 4.88 2.62 3.43
N GLU A 81 4.64 1.55 2.68
CA GLU A 81 4.67 1.56 1.21
C GLU A 81 3.51 2.39 0.63
N ALA A 82 2.32 2.33 1.25
CA ALA A 82 1.19 3.18 0.89
C ALA A 82 1.52 4.67 1.08
N GLN A 83 2.15 5.04 2.20
CA GLN A 83 2.55 6.42 2.47
C GLN A 83 3.59 6.91 1.45
N ALA A 84 4.66 6.13 1.21
CA ALA A 84 5.71 6.49 0.26
C ALA A 84 5.17 6.68 -1.17
N ALA A 85 4.23 5.84 -1.60
CA ALA A 85 3.59 5.99 -2.91
C ALA A 85 2.80 7.31 -3.03
N CYS A 86 2.14 7.72 -1.96
CA CYS A 86 1.35 8.97 -1.96
C CYS A 86 2.21 10.22 -1.84
N GLU A 87 3.30 10.19 -1.07
CA GLU A 87 4.28 11.28 -1.03
C GLU A 87 4.93 11.48 -2.40
N LEU A 88 5.27 10.40 -3.11
CA LEU A 88 5.77 10.46 -4.50
C LEU A 88 4.73 11.06 -5.46
N LEU A 89 3.45 10.73 -5.29
CA LEU A 89 2.34 11.30 -6.06
C LEU A 89 2.24 12.82 -5.83
N LEU A 90 2.27 13.28 -4.58
CA LEU A 90 2.21 14.70 -4.24
C LEU A 90 3.44 15.47 -4.73
N GLY A 91 4.64 14.91 -4.61
CA GLY A 91 5.87 15.54 -5.12
C GLY A 91 5.88 15.71 -6.64
N ASN A 92 5.07 14.93 -7.37
CA ASN A 92 4.94 15.02 -8.82
C ASN A 92 3.81 15.96 -9.28
N CYS A 93 2.94 16.42 -8.38
CA CYS A 93 1.88 17.39 -8.67
C CYS A 93 2.43 18.82 -8.54
N GLU A 94 2.58 19.54 -9.65
CA GLU A 94 2.96 20.97 -9.64
C GLU A 94 1.79 21.90 -9.25
N THR A 95 0.55 21.40 -9.30
CA THR A 95 -0.65 22.19 -8.96
C THR A 95 -1.62 21.36 -8.13
N PHE A 96 -2.08 21.92 -7.01
CA PHE A 96 -3.08 21.32 -6.12
C PHE A 96 -4.49 21.23 -6.71
N GLU A 97 -4.68 21.68 -7.95
CA GLU A 97 -5.97 21.85 -8.61
C GLU A 97 -6.42 20.65 -9.45
N SER A 98 -5.60 19.59 -9.53
CA SER A 98 -5.99 18.38 -10.26
C SER A 98 -6.98 17.54 -9.44
N GLU A 99 -8.02 17.00 -10.08
CA GLU A 99 -9.06 16.14 -9.49
C GLU A 99 -8.47 14.97 -8.68
N TRP A 100 -7.29 14.50 -9.08
CA TRP A 100 -6.55 13.41 -8.45
C TRP A 100 -5.85 13.82 -7.14
N THR A 101 -5.49 15.10 -6.97
CA THR A 101 -4.80 15.60 -5.77
C THR A 101 -5.66 15.43 -4.52
N PHE A 102 -6.98 15.67 -4.63
CA PHE A 102 -7.92 15.46 -3.53
C PHE A 102 -8.00 13.98 -3.13
N SER A 103 -7.99 13.08 -4.11
CA SER A 103 -8.01 11.63 -3.87
C SER A 103 -6.73 11.16 -3.17
N VAL A 104 -5.56 11.66 -3.59
CA VAL A 104 -4.27 11.36 -2.96
C VAL A 104 -4.21 11.89 -1.53
N LEU A 105 -4.67 13.11 -1.27
CA LEU A 105 -4.69 13.72 0.07
C LEU A 105 -5.65 12.98 1.01
N ASN A 106 -6.86 12.67 0.55
CA ASN A 106 -7.84 11.89 1.31
C ASN A 106 -7.29 10.49 1.65
N TYR A 107 -6.57 9.90 0.71
CA TYR A 107 -5.94 8.61 0.90
C TYR A 107 -4.78 8.67 1.91
N LEU A 108 -3.91 9.68 1.83
CA LEU A 108 -2.87 9.94 2.84
C LEU A 108 -3.46 10.13 4.24
N GLY A 109 -4.54 10.90 4.36
CA GLY A 109 -5.26 11.07 5.62
C GLY A 109 -5.75 9.73 6.19
N THR A 110 -6.25 8.85 5.32
CA THR A 110 -6.70 7.50 5.70
C THR A 110 -5.53 6.62 6.14
N VAL A 111 -4.43 6.59 5.37
CA VAL A 111 -3.23 5.80 5.71
C VAL A 111 -2.61 6.29 7.02
N HIS A 112 -2.45 7.59 7.23
CA HIS A 112 -1.94 8.13 8.49
C HIS A 112 -2.85 7.84 9.68
N THR A 113 -4.18 7.90 9.49
CA THR A 113 -5.14 7.56 10.54
C THR A 113 -5.02 6.10 10.94
N ILE A 114 -4.95 5.20 9.96
CA ILE A 114 -4.82 3.76 10.22
C ILE A 114 -3.45 3.45 10.82
N ALA A 115 -2.36 3.94 10.23
CA ALA A 115 -1.00 3.75 10.76
C ALA A 115 -0.85 4.30 12.18
N GLY A 116 -1.42 5.48 12.47
CA GLY A 116 -1.45 6.07 13.79
C GLY A 116 -2.30 5.27 14.80
N GLN A 117 -3.38 4.63 14.36
CA GLN A 117 -4.16 3.70 15.19
C GLN A 117 -3.38 2.41 15.50
N PHE A 118 -2.66 1.86 14.52
CA PHE A 118 -1.80 0.69 14.72
C PHE A 118 -0.61 1.01 15.63
N GLY A 119 0.07 2.15 15.46
CA GLY A 119 1.15 2.56 16.37
C GLY A 119 0.66 2.78 17.81
N LYS A 120 -0.58 3.26 17.98
CA LYS A 120 -1.22 3.34 19.31
C LYS A 120 -1.57 1.96 19.86
N ALA A 121 -2.02 1.04 19.01
CA ALA A 121 -2.30 -0.34 19.41
C ALA A 121 -1.00 -1.08 19.80
N GLU A 122 0.07 -0.93 19.03
CA GLU A 122 1.39 -1.51 19.30
C GLU A 122 1.96 -1.02 20.63
N LYS A 123 1.95 0.29 20.91
CA LYS A 123 2.32 0.81 22.25
C LYS A 123 1.46 0.29 23.39
N LYS A 124 0.20 -0.06 23.11
CA LYS A 124 -0.72 -0.65 24.11
C LYS A 124 -0.48 -2.15 24.29
N TYR A 125 0.08 -2.82 23.29
CA TYR A 125 0.38 -4.26 23.26
C TYR A 125 1.86 -4.58 23.42
N GLU A 126 2.75 -3.59 23.55
CA GLU A 126 4.09 -3.77 24.08
C GLU A 126 3.93 -4.55 25.39
N PRO A 127 4.50 -5.77 25.50
CA PRO A 127 4.27 -6.60 26.66
C PRO A 127 4.70 -5.80 27.88
N MET A 128 3.75 -5.50 28.78
CA MET A 128 4.06 -4.98 30.10
C MET A 128 5.20 -5.83 30.63
N ASP A 129 6.35 -5.21 30.89
CA ASP A 129 7.54 -5.88 31.36
C ASP A 129 7.16 -6.74 32.57
N VAL A 130 7.01 -8.04 32.35
CA VAL A 130 6.49 -9.00 33.33
C VAL A 130 7.49 -9.21 34.46
N ASN A 131 8.59 -8.46 34.47
CA ASN A 131 9.67 -8.55 35.43
C ASN A 131 9.62 -7.46 36.52
N SER A 132 8.70 -6.49 36.48
CA SER A 132 8.59 -5.46 37.52
C SER A 132 7.93 -5.93 38.84
N GLY A 133 7.53 -7.21 38.94
CA GLY A 133 6.76 -7.73 40.08
C GLY A 133 7.49 -8.73 40.99
N LYS A 134 8.81 -8.94 40.85
CA LYS A 134 9.55 -9.97 41.61
C LYS A 134 10.36 -9.48 42.81
N ASP A 135 10.44 -8.17 43.07
CA ASP A 135 11.32 -7.63 44.13
C ASP A 135 10.61 -7.25 45.45
N GLU A 136 9.33 -7.57 45.63
CA GLU A 136 8.63 -7.41 46.93
C GLU A 136 8.23 -8.76 47.55
N VAL A 137 9.19 -9.69 47.69
CA VAL A 137 9.04 -10.80 48.65
C VAL A 137 9.62 -10.37 50.00
N ILE A 138 8.79 -9.66 50.74
CA ILE A 138 8.59 -9.68 52.19
C ILE A 138 9.66 -10.50 52.96
N THR A 139 10.70 -9.82 53.45
CA THR A 139 11.57 -10.35 54.52
C THR A 139 10.78 -10.35 55.84
N VAL A 140 10.00 -11.39 56.09
CA VAL A 140 9.39 -11.62 57.41
C VAL A 140 10.50 -12.06 58.37
N ARG A 141 10.74 -11.21 59.37
CA ARG A 141 11.62 -11.43 60.53
C ARG A 141 11.35 -12.80 61.16
N SER A 142 12.37 -13.65 61.30
CA SER A 142 12.38 -14.69 62.33
C SER A 142 13.11 -14.16 63.57
N ALA A 143 12.33 -13.74 64.56
CA ALA A 143 12.76 -13.68 65.95
C ALA A 143 12.23 -14.95 66.65
N ALA A 144 12.98 -15.43 67.66
CA ALA A 144 12.81 -16.62 68.50
C ALA A 144 13.82 -17.73 68.13
N THR A 145 14.70 -18.22 69.01
CA THR A 145 14.84 -18.13 70.48
C THR A 145 16.31 -18.28 70.86
#